data_AF-A0A197SG70-F1
#
_entry.id   AF-A0A197SG70-F1
#
_cell.length_a   1.000
_cell.length_b   1.000
_cell.length_c   1.000
_cell.angle_alpha   90.00
_cell.angle_beta   90.00
_cell.angle_gamma   90.00
#
_symmetry.space_group_name_H-M   'P 1'
#
loop_
_entity.id
_entity.type
_entity.pdbx_description
1 polymer ?
#
loop_
_entity_poly.entity_id
_entity_poly.type
_entity_poly.pdbx_seq_one_letter_code
_entity_poly.pdbx_strand_id
1 'polypeptide(L)'
;MGAGTSGAALVATVLFGAAPAQAAAPAGDTAASTTGAARPVAPAACSGTYQGDERLGPQYLPKPWQDPVGPLVLGYHRTGHLSPTAFLATYWDSTAGSWKYPPNDGFANRPDGSLDKRAVRLRVGEDLDRFGSEYGAFLAPAGAGYGRRALPPQSLITRETAYPCAYHAYEVTRSFTVWEGRIAPWFEQRGGGEQVKLDPAFVDPGEGQRLNVKWLLDHGYLKAENNPAAARSALAGVAGG
;
A
#
# COMPACT_ATOMS: atom_id res chain seq x y z
N MET A 1 -30.71 -16.11 87.23
CA MET A 1 -30.95 -17.45 87.81
C MET A 1 -31.58 -18.26 86.69
N GLY A 2 -30.94 -19.22 86.06
CA GLY A 2 -29.94 -20.17 86.53
C GLY A 2 -30.48 -21.54 86.13
N ALA A 3 -29.75 -22.26 85.28
CA ALA A 3 -29.87 -23.71 85.03
C ALA A 3 -31.22 -24.17 84.42
N GLY A 4 -31.31 -25.29 83.72
CA GLY A 4 -30.42 -26.41 83.45
C GLY A 4 -31.29 -27.42 82.69
N THR A 5 -30.83 -27.92 81.53
CA THR A 5 -30.18 -29.24 81.35
C THR A 5 -31.12 -30.45 81.46
N SER A 6 -30.91 -31.33 80.48
CA SER A 6 -31.14 -32.79 80.51
C SER A 6 -32.56 -33.24 80.20
N GLY A 7 -32.80 -34.23 79.34
CA GLY A 7 -31.91 -35.16 78.66
C GLY A 7 -32.71 -36.40 78.24
N ALA A 8 -32.13 -37.20 77.34
CA ALA A 8 -32.47 -38.60 77.03
C ALA A 8 -33.87 -38.87 76.42
N ALA A 9 -34.14 -39.92 75.65
CA ALA A 9 -33.37 -40.83 74.81
C ALA A 9 -34.41 -41.65 74.02
N LEU A 10 -34.04 -42.05 72.79
CA LEU A 10 -34.42 -43.27 72.06
C LEU A 10 -35.86 -43.80 72.15
N VAL A 11 -36.59 -43.81 71.01
CA VAL A 11 -37.35 -44.99 70.53
C VAL A 11 -37.36 -45.01 69.00
N ALA A 12 -37.12 -46.20 68.44
CA ALA A 12 -37.13 -46.50 67.01
C ALA A 12 -38.54 -46.73 66.46
N THR A 13 -38.80 -46.30 65.23
CA THR A 13 -39.89 -46.83 64.41
C THR A 13 -39.47 -46.87 62.93
N VAL A 14 -39.58 -48.05 62.35
CA VAL A 14 -39.31 -48.35 60.93
C VAL A 14 -40.49 -47.84 60.10
N LEU A 15 -40.22 -47.00 59.08
CA LEU A 15 -41.19 -46.58 58.08
C LEU A 15 -40.77 -47.11 56.71
N PHE A 16 -41.61 -47.98 56.13
CA PHE A 16 -41.58 -48.30 54.71
C PHE A 16 -42.16 -47.10 53.93
N GLY A 17 -41.28 -46.30 53.33
CA GLY A 17 -41.65 -45.24 52.39
C GLY A 17 -41.38 -45.67 50.95
N ALA A 18 -42.44 -45.80 50.17
CA ALA A 18 -42.34 -45.86 48.72
C ALA A 18 -42.05 -44.45 48.17
N ALA A 19 -40.97 -44.31 47.40
CA ALA A 19 -40.69 -43.13 46.59
C ALA A 19 -40.41 -43.56 45.14
N PRO A 20 -40.90 -42.82 44.15
CA PRO A 20 -40.83 -43.20 42.75
C PRO A 20 -39.40 -43.06 42.20
N ALA A 21 -39.08 -43.93 41.25
CA ALA A 21 -37.87 -43.86 40.45
C ALA A 21 -37.77 -42.49 39.74
N GLN A 22 -36.82 -41.65 40.17
CA GLN A 22 -36.34 -40.52 39.40
C GLN A 22 -35.40 -41.06 38.32
N ALA A 23 -35.92 -41.14 37.10
CA ALA A 23 -35.11 -41.34 35.91
C ALA A 23 -34.08 -40.21 35.82
N ALA A 24 -32.82 -40.60 35.65
CA ALA A 24 -31.68 -39.70 35.54
C ALA A 24 -31.91 -38.65 34.43
N ALA A 25 -31.64 -37.39 34.75
CA ALA A 25 -31.53 -36.33 33.77
C ALA A 25 -30.44 -36.68 32.74
N PRO A 26 -30.65 -36.42 31.44
CA PRO A 26 -29.61 -36.62 30.45
C PRO A 26 -28.43 -35.69 30.75
N ALA A 27 -27.24 -36.29 30.77
CA ALA A 27 -25.97 -35.62 30.86
C ALA A 27 -25.86 -34.51 29.80
N GLY A 28 -25.34 -33.36 30.21
CA GLY A 28 -25.23 -32.18 29.37
C GLY A 28 -24.51 -32.46 28.06
N ASP A 29 -25.12 -32.01 26.97
CA ASP A 29 -24.43 -31.75 25.73
C ASP A 29 -23.39 -30.66 25.99
N THR A 30 -22.19 -31.09 26.37
CA THR A 30 -20.98 -30.30 26.17
C THR A 30 -20.78 -30.25 24.67
N ALA A 31 -21.46 -29.31 24.01
CA ALA A 31 -21.11 -28.86 22.69
C ALA A 31 -19.64 -28.44 22.75
N ALA A 32 -18.78 -29.35 22.29
CA ALA A 32 -17.37 -29.09 22.08
C ALA A 32 -17.30 -27.83 21.21
N SER A 33 -16.95 -26.72 21.85
CA SER A 33 -16.54 -25.50 21.18
C SER A 33 -15.29 -25.90 20.40
N THR A 34 -15.51 -26.26 19.15
CA THR A 34 -14.45 -26.36 18.16
C THR A 34 -13.88 -24.96 18.08
N THR A 35 -12.74 -24.76 18.75
CA THR A 35 -11.85 -23.65 18.49
C THR A 35 -11.45 -23.76 17.03
N GLY A 36 -12.24 -23.13 16.15
CA GLY A 36 -11.85 -22.92 14.77
C GLY A 36 -10.51 -22.21 14.82
N ALA A 37 -9.44 -22.94 14.49
CA ALA A 37 -8.11 -22.38 14.42
C ALA A 37 -8.22 -21.14 13.52
N ALA A 38 -7.99 -19.95 14.10
CA ALA A 38 -8.08 -18.71 13.38
C ALA A 38 -7.13 -18.82 12.19
N ARG A 39 -7.70 -18.79 10.98
CA ARG A 39 -6.95 -18.87 9.74
C ARG A 39 -5.91 -17.74 9.79
N PRO A 40 -4.61 -18.02 9.59
CA PRO A 40 -3.58 -16.99 9.72
C PRO A 40 -3.93 -15.81 8.81
N VAL A 41 -4.01 -14.62 9.41
CA VAL A 41 -4.32 -13.38 8.71
C VAL A 41 -3.21 -13.15 7.69
N ALA A 42 -3.58 -13.03 6.42
CA ALA A 42 -2.62 -12.72 5.37
C ALA A 42 -1.94 -11.38 5.68
N PRO A 43 -0.62 -11.25 5.43
CA PRO A 43 0.08 -9.99 5.68
C PRO A 43 -0.53 -8.87 4.85
N ALA A 44 -0.58 -7.66 5.42
CA ALA A 44 -1.04 -6.47 4.71
C ALA A 44 -0.18 -6.21 3.46
N ALA A 45 -0.79 -5.62 2.42
CA ALA A 45 -0.06 -5.25 1.21
C ALA A 45 1.07 -4.26 1.53
N CYS A 46 2.24 -4.47 0.90
CA CYS A 46 3.42 -3.64 1.07
C CYS A 46 3.84 -3.45 2.54
N SER A 47 3.85 -4.55 3.29
CA SER A 47 4.27 -4.61 4.69
C SER A 47 5.55 -5.42 4.88
N GLY A 48 6.16 -5.25 6.06
CA GLY A 48 7.44 -5.87 6.43
C GLY A 48 8.63 -5.31 5.64
N THR A 49 9.83 -5.81 5.93
CA THR A 49 11.07 -5.31 5.33
C THR A 49 11.79 -6.45 4.62
N TYR A 50 12.05 -6.31 3.31
CA TYR A 50 12.67 -7.38 2.53
C TYR A 50 14.11 -7.62 2.99
N GLN A 51 14.38 -8.84 3.48
CA GLN A 51 15.68 -9.23 4.06
C GLN A 51 16.19 -8.28 5.16
N GLY A 52 15.29 -7.61 5.88
CA GLY A 52 15.65 -6.70 6.96
C GLY A 52 16.25 -5.36 6.50
N ASP A 53 16.24 -5.04 5.20
CA ASP A 53 16.72 -3.77 4.66
C ASP A 53 15.60 -2.99 3.94
N GLU A 54 15.20 -1.85 4.49
CA GLU A 54 14.13 -1.02 3.91
C GLU A 54 14.45 -0.45 2.53
N ARG A 55 15.73 -0.33 2.18
CA ARG A 55 16.12 0.11 0.83
C ARG A 55 15.64 -0.90 -0.22
N LEU A 56 15.54 -2.16 0.17
CA LEU A 56 14.99 -3.21 -0.66
C LEU A 56 13.46 -3.20 -0.68
N GLY A 57 12.76 -2.34 0.05
CA GLY A 57 11.30 -2.22 0.01
C GLY A 57 10.56 -3.28 0.84
N PRO A 58 9.23 -3.38 0.70
CA PRO A 58 8.42 -4.20 1.59
C PRO A 58 8.61 -5.70 1.34
N GLN A 59 8.53 -6.53 2.38
CA GLN A 59 8.62 -7.99 2.24
C GLN A 59 7.45 -8.56 1.42
N TYR A 60 6.24 -8.09 1.68
CA TYR A 60 5.02 -8.61 1.07
C TYR A 60 4.45 -7.64 0.04
N LEU A 61 4.40 -8.03 -1.23
CA LEU A 61 3.73 -7.27 -2.28
C LEU A 61 2.29 -7.76 -2.47
N PRO A 62 1.36 -6.88 -2.90
CA PRO A 62 -0.01 -7.28 -3.23
C PRO A 62 -0.02 -8.29 -4.38
N LYS A 63 -0.99 -9.20 -4.36
CA LYS A 63 -1.27 -10.14 -5.45
C LYS A 63 -1.87 -9.41 -6.66
N PRO A 64 -1.76 -9.94 -7.88
CA PRO A 64 -2.23 -9.26 -9.09
C PRO A 64 -3.69 -8.82 -9.09
N TRP A 65 -4.56 -9.48 -8.34
CA TRP A 65 -5.99 -9.15 -8.21
C TRP A 65 -6.33 -8.20 -7.04
N GLN A 66 -5.33 -7.77 -6.27
CA GLN A 66 -5.53 -6.89 -5.12
C GLN A 66 -5.34 -5.43 -5.54
N ASP A 67 -6.45 -4.76 -5.82
CA ASP A 67 -6.46 -3.36 -6.22
C ASP A 67 -6.03 -2.40 -5.10
N PRO A 68 -5.52 -1.21 -5.46
CA PRO A 68 -5.20 -0.78 -6.84
C PRO A 68 -3.78 -1.21 -7.28
N VAL A 69 -2.91 -1.60 -6.35
CA VAL A 69 -1.46 -1.75 -6.62
C VAL A 69 -1.08 -3.11 -7.19
N GLY A 70 -1.83 -4.16 -6.90
CA GLY A 70 -1.59 -5.53 -7.38
C GLY A 70 -1.34 -5.62 -8.89
N PRO A 71 -2.24 -5.10 -9.74
CA PRO A 71 -2.02 -5.03 -11.18
C PRO A 71 -0.78 -4.21 -11.58
N LEU A 72 -0.47 -3.15 -10.85
CA LEU A 72 0.64 -2.24 -11.17
C LEU A 72 2.00 -2.88 -10.89
N VAL A 73 2.10 -3.79 -9.93
CA VAL A 73 3.35 -4.52 -9.63
C VAL A 73 3.49 -5.83 -10.42
N LEU A 74 2.60 -6.09 -11.38
CA LEU A 74 2.69 -7.27 -12.23
C LEU A 74 3.99 -7.25 -13.07
N GLY A 75 4.78 -8.32 -12.98
CA GLY A 75 6.07 -8.42 -13.67
C GLY A 75 7.19 -7.57 -13.06
N TYR A 76 6.97 -6.96 -11.88
CA TYR A 76 8.02 -6.25 -11.16
C TYR A 76 9.00 -7.23 -10.52
N HIS A 77 10.28 -7.11 -10.87
CA HIS A 77 11.39 -7.84 -10.27
C HIS A 77 12.25 -6.88 -9.45
N ARG A 78 12.13 -6.93 -8.13
CA ARG A 78 12.71 -5.98 -7.16
C ARG A 78 14.14 -5.50 -7.46
N THR A 79 15.01 -6.43 -7.82
CA THR A 79 16.43 -6.16 -8.12
C THR A 79 16.81 -6.60 -9.53
N GLY A 80 15.81 -6.79 -10.41
CA GLY A 80 15.97 -7.39 -11.74
C GLY A 80 16.80 -8.66 -11.69
N HIS A 81 17.96 -8.65 -12.36
CA HIS A 81 18.88 -9.78 -12.44
C HIS A 81 20.00 -9.75 -11.39
N LEU A 82 20.06 -8.71 -10.55
CA LEU A 82 21.08 -8.55 -9.52
C LEU A 82 20.67 -9.22 -8.20
N SER A 83 21.68 -9.63 -7.43
CA SER A 83 21.48 -9.91 -6.00
C SER A 83 21.18 -8.61 -5.25
N PRO A 84 20.51 -8.67 -4.08
CA PRO A 84 20.24 -7.47 -3.28
C PRO A 84 21.50 -6.67 -2.92
N THR A 85 22.60 -7.35 -2.57
CA THR A 85 23.88 -6.70 -2.27
C THR A 85 24.46 -6.00 -3.49
N ALA A 86 24.45 -6.63 -4.66
CA ALA A 86 24.95 -6.02 -5.89
C ALA A 86 24.08 -4.84 -6.34
N PHE A 87 22.76 -4.96 -6.18
CA PHE A 87 21.81 -3.88 -6.44
C PHE A 87 22.12 -2.65 -5.58
N LEU A 88 22.28 -2.83 -4.26
CA LEU A 88 22.59 -1.72 -3.35
C LEU A 88 23.98 -1.14 -3.63
N ALA A 89 24.99 -1.94 -3.90
CA ALA A 89 26.32 -1.44 -4.29
C ALA A 89 26.28 -0.57 -5.55
N THR A 90 25.41 -0.94 -6.51
CA THR A 90 25.23 -0.20 -7.76
C THR A 90 24.49 1.12 -7.51
N TYR A 91 23.31 1.06 -6.87
CA TYR A 91 22.34 2.15 -6.88
C TYR A 91 22.25 2.95 -5.59
N TRP A 92 22.83 2.52 -4.48
CA TRP A 92 22.85 3.27 -3.23
C TRP A 92 24.17 4.01 -3.05
N ASP A 93 24.09 5.29 -2.68
CA ASP A 93 25.23 6.06 -2.20
C ASP A 93 25.22 6.05 -0.67
N SER A 94 26.14 5.27 -0.08
CA SER A 94 26.28 5.18 1.38
C SER A 94 26.79 6.45 2.03
N THR A 95 27.54 7.27 1.30
CA THR A 95 28.08 8.54 1.82
C THR A 95 26.97 9.60 1.84
N ALA A 96 26.18 9.69 0.78
CA ALA A 96 25.07 10.63 0.70
C ALA A 96 23.82 10.15 1.44
N GLY A 97 23.76 8.87 1.83
CA GLY A 97 22.57 8.27 2.43
C GLY A 97 21.35 8.30 1.51
N SER A 98 21.57 8.19 0.20
CA SER A 98 20.50 8.34 -0.80
C SER A 98 20.70 7.43 -2.03
N TRP A 99 19.63 7.28 -2.81
CA TRP A 99 19.68 6.58 -4.09
C TRP A 99 20.41 7.41 -5.14
N LYS A 100 21.22 6.75 -5.96
CA LYS A 100 21.78 7.31 -7.20
C LYS A 100 20.68 7.34 -8.25
N TYR A 101 20.02 8.47 -8.39
CA TYR A 101 18.98 8.70 -9.40
C TYR A 101 19.59 8.92 -10.79
N PRO A 102 18.83 8.66 -11.87
CA PRO A 102 19.28 8.93 -13.24
C PRO A 102 19.50 10.43 -13.46
N PRO A 103 20.38 10.81 -14.42
CA PRO A 103 20.49 12.20 -14.84
C PRO A 103 19.20 12.69 -15.51
N ASN A 104 19.14 13.99 -15.84
CA ASN A 104 18.07 14.59 -16.62
C ASN A 104 16.66 14.36 -16.05
N ASP A 105 16.54 14.34 -14.71
CA ASP A 105 15.27 14.04 -14.03
C ASP A 105 14.66 12.67 -14.43
N GLY A 106 15.47 11.74 -14.94
CA GLY A 106 14.99 10.43 -15.39
C GLY A 106 14.24 10.42 -16.72
N PHE A 107 14.22 11.53 -17.48
CA PHE A 107 13.70 11.50 -18.85
C PHE A 107 14.63 10.68 -19.77
N ALA A 108 14.04 9.81 -20.58
CA ALA A 108 14.74 9.00 -21.56
C ALA A 108 15.25 9.85 -22.74
N ASN A 109 16.30 9.39 -23.41
CA ASN A 109 16.70 9.95 -24.70
C ASN A 109 15.85 9.34 -25.83
N ARG A 110 15.58 10.13 -26.86
CA ARG A 110 15.04 9.70 -28.16
C ARG A 110 16.16 9.09 -29.01
N PRO A 111 15.83 8.39 -30.12
CA PRO A 111 16.83 7.84 -31.03
C PRO A 111 17.81 8.87 -31.61
N ASP A 112 17.39 10.13 -31.72
CA ASP A 112 18.22 11.25 -32.19
C ASP A 112 19.12 11.87 -31.09
N GLY A 113 19.09 11.32 -29.87
CA GLY A 113 19.86 11.81 -28.73
C GLY A 113 19.21 12.96 -27.95
N SER A 114 18.09 13.52 -28.43
CA SER A 114 17.35 14.54 -27.68
C SER A 114 16.61 13.94 -26.48
N LEU A 115 16.39 14.73 -25.42
CA LEU A 115 15.57 14.28 -24.29
C LEU A 115 14.11 14.16 -24.70
N ASP A 116 13.48 13.02 -24.36
CA ASP A 116 12.05 12.86 -24.44
C ASP A 116 11.35 13.59 -23.31
N LYS A 117 11.25 14.90 -23.46
CA LYS A 117 10.66 15.84 -22.52
C LYS A 117 9.96 16.94 -23.30
N ARG A 118 8.69 17.20 -23.01
CA ARG A 118 7.87 18.23 -23.67
C ARG A 118 6.95 18.91 -22.67
N ALA A 119 6.60 20.16 -22.91
CA ALA A 119 5.59 20.84 -22.10
C ALA A 119 4.20 20.36 -22.53
N VAL A 120 3.38 19.91 -21.57
CA VAL A 120 2.03 19.41 -21.82
C VAL A 120 1.06 20.09 -20.86
N ARG A 121 -0.10 20.48 -21.38
CA ARG A 121 -1.19 21.03 -20.57
C ARG A 121 -2.15 19.91 -20.19
N LEU A 122 -2.12 19.51 -18.92
CA LEU A 122 -3.05 18.53 -18.38
C LEU A 122 -4.47 19.11 -18.33
N ARG A 123 -5.45 18.32 -18.76
CA ARG A 123 -6.86 18.73 -18.83
C ARG A 123 -7.62 18.26 -17.60
N VAL A 124 -8.70 18.96 -17.28
CA VAL A 124 -9.61 18.54 -16.20
C VAL A 124 -10.17 17.15 -16.52
N GLY A 125 -10.18 16.27 -15.53
CA GLY A 125 -10.61 14.87 -15.66
C GLY A 125 -9.53 13.89 -16.11
N GLU A 126 -8.28 14.34 -16.33
CA GLU A 126 -7.17 13.42 -16.53
C GLU A 126 -6.72 12.79 -15.20
N ASP A 127 -6.44 11.49 -15.23
CA ASP A 127 -6.05 10.70 -14.05
C ASP A 127 -4.53 10.57 -13.95
N LEU A 128 -4.00 10.89 -12.78
CA LEU A 128 -2.59 10.74 -12.42
C LEU A 128 -2.46 9.81 -11.21
N ASP A 129 -1.31 9.16 -11.08
CA ASP A 129 -0.96 8.43 -9.86
C ASP A 129 0.52 8.60 -9.49
N ARG A 130 0.87 8.19 -8.26
CA ARG A 130 2.24 8.25 -7.75
C ARG A 130 2.48 7.16 -6.70
N PHE A 131 3.72 6.67 -6.66
CA PHE A 131 4.27 5.95 -5.51
C PHE A 131 5.22 6.86 -4.73
N GLY A 132 4.98 7.01 -3.42
CA GLY A 132 5.73 7.85 -2.51
C GLY A 132 4.98 9.11 -2.07
N SER A 133 5.56 9.83 -1.11
CA SER A 133 4.96 10.99 -0.46
C SER A 133 4.53 12.11 -1.43
N GLU A 134 3.47 12.81 -1.04
CA GLU A 134 2.89 13.97 -1.73
C GLU A 134 3.81 15.21 -1.73
N TYR A 135 4.89 15.22 -0.94
CA TYR A 135 5.93 16.25 -1.00
C TYR A 135 6.87 16.11 -2.23
N GLY A 136 6.65 15.10 -3.07
CA GLY A 136 7.33 14.91 -4.35
C GLY A 136 6.77 15.77 -5.49
N ALA A 137 7.53 15.83 -6.59
CA ALA A 137 7.20 16.62 -7.78
C ALA A 137 7.05 15.77 -9.07
N PHE A 138 6.99 14.44 -8.94
CA PHE A 138 6.84 13.52 -10.07
C PHE A 138 5.54 12.72 -9.92
N LEU A 139 4.77 12.60 -10.99
CA LEU A 139 3.61 11.74 -11.10
C LEU A 139 3.74 10.90 -12.39
N ALA A 140 2.75 10.09 -12.69
CA ALA A 140 2.58 9.48 -14.00
C ALA A 140 1.11 9.50 -14.38
N PRO A 141 0.76 9.37 -15.68
CA PRO A 141 -0.57 8.96 -16.08
C PRO A 141 -0.96 7.68 -15.33
N ALA A 142 -2.18 7.65 -14.80
CA ALA A 142 -2.63 6.56 -13.94
C ALA A 142 -2.56 5.20 -14.66
N GLY A 143 -2.19 4.15 -13.93
CA GLY A 143 -2.13 2.78 -14.48
C GLY A 143 -0.77 2.37 -15.04
N ALA A 144 0.25 3.23 -14.98
CA ALA A 144 1.60 2.81 -15.35
C ALA A 144 2.13 1.70 -14.39
N GLY A 145 2.50 0.54 -14.92
CA GLY A 145 3.10 -0.52 -14.11
C GLY A 145 4.40 -0.05 -13.41
N TYR A 146 4.67 -0.52 -12.21
CA TYR A 146 5.77 -0.07 -11.35
C TYR A 146 7.14 -0.22 -12.03
N GLY A 147 7.39 -1.34 -12.72
CA GLY A 147 8.62 -1.54 -13.50
C GLY A 147 8.76 -0.59 -14.69
N ARG A 148 7.68 0.05 -15.16
CA ARG A 148 7.75 1.12 -16.17
C ARG A 148 8.13 2.48 -15.60
N ARG A 149 8.10 2.63 -14.27
CA ARG A 149 8.40 3.88 -13.57
C ARG A 149 9.85 4.00 -13.11
N ALA A 150 10.62 2.91 -13.19
CA ALA A 150 12.02 2.87 -12.77
C ALA A 150 12.24 3.50 -11.38
N LEU A 151 11.43 3.12 -10.40
CA LEU A 151 11.51 3.57 -9.01
C LEU A 151 12.27 2.55 -8.15
N PRO A 152 12.96 3.00 -7.09
CA PRO A 152 13.65 2.09 -6.18
C PRO A 152 12.64 1.34 -5.31
N PRO A 153 12.93 0.11 -4.87
CA PRO A 153 11.99 -0.72 -4.13
C PRO A 153 11.39 -0.06 -2.87
N GLN A 154 12.17 0.79 -2.20
CA GLN A 154 11.75 1.55 -1.02
C GLN A 154 10.53 2.45 -1.25
N SER A 155 10.25 2.86 -2.50
CA SER A 155 9.08 3.67 -2.83
C SER A 155 7.76 2.91 -2.72
N LEU A 156 7.78 1.59 -2.49
CA LEU A 156 6.60 0.78 -2.16
C LEU A 156 6.36 0.64 -0.65
N ILE A 157 7.22 1.17 0.23
CA ILE A 157 7.01 1.03 1.67
C ILE A 157 5.83 1.89 2.11
N THR A 158 4.86 1.25 2.76
CA THR A 158 3.75 1.93 3.42
C THR A 158 4.26 2.77 4.60
N ARG A 159 4.22 4.10 4.46
CA ARG A 159 4.55 5.05 5.55
C ARG A 159 3.32 5.62 6.23
N GLU A 160 2.22 5.71 5.49
CA GLU A 160 0.93 6.21 5.94
C GLU A 160 -0.08 5.09 5.71
N THR A 161 -0.78 4.67 6.76
CA THR A 161 -1.72 3.53 6.69
C THR A 161 -2.89 3.79 5.75
N ALA A 162 -3.26 5.06 5.55
CA ALA A 162 -4.26 5.50 4.57
C ALA A 162 -3.82 5.25 3.11
N TYR A 163 -2.51 5.15 2.86
CA TYR A 163 -1.92 4.99 1.53
C TYR A 163 -1.04 3.73 1.50
N PRO A 164 -1.64 2.53 1.48
CA PRO A 164 -0.90 1.28 1.37
C PRO A 164 0.00 1.31 0.13
N CYS A 165 1.19 0.73 0.27
CA CYS A 165 2.25 0.77 -0.76
C CYS A 165 2.78 2.18 -1.10
N ALA A 166 2.46 3.19 -0.28
CA ALA A 166 2.65 4.60 -0.61
C ALA A 166 2.03 4.99 -1.97
N TYR A 167 0.93 4.35 -2.36
CA TYR A 167 0.26 4.63 -3.61
C TYR A 167 -0.82 5.70 -3.43
N HIS A 168 -0.81 6.68 -4.33
CA HIS A 168 -1.80 7.74 -4.40
C HIS A 168 -2.32 7.87 -5.84
N ALA A 169 -3.60 8.15 -5.99
CA ALA A 169 -4.23 8.44 -7.27
C ALA A 169 -4.96 9.78 -7.19
N TYR A 170 -5.04 10.49 -8.31
CA TYR A 170 -5.50 11.86 -8.40
C TYR A 170 -6.24 12.11 -9.71
N GLU A 171 -7.25 12.97 -9.66
CA GLU A 171 -7.89 13.54 -10.86
C GLU A 171 -7.49 15.02 -10.96
N VAL A 172 -7.16 15.49 -12.16
CA VAL A 172 -6.92 16.90 -12.45
C VAL A 172 -8.24 17.67 -12.37
N THR A 173 -8.33 18.62 -11.45
CA THR A 173 -9.53 19.47 -11.24
C THR A 173 -9.39 20.87 -11.82
N ARG A 174 -8.17 21.30 -12.12
CA ARG A 174 -7.87 22.56 -12.81
C ARG A 174 -6.72 22.30 -13.77
N SER A 175 -6.84 22.73 -15.03
CA SER A 175 -5.77 22.53 -16.01
C SER A 175 -4.51 23.31 -15.69
N PHE A 176 -3.35 22.68 -15.86
CA PHE A 176 -2.02 23.27 -15.66
C PHE A 176 -0.97 22.62 -16.58
N THR A 177 0.17 23.28 -16.75
CA THR A 177 1.25 22.79 -17.61
C THR A 177 2.31 22.07 -16.79
N VAL A 178 2.84 20.98 -17.34
CA VAL A 178 3.88 20.13 -16.75
C VAL A 178 4.94 19.79 -17.79
N TRP A 179 6.08 19.24 -17.35
CA TRP A 179 6.92 18.45 -18.25
C TRP A 179 6.39 17.02 -18.30
N GLU A 180 6.23 16.48 -19.51
CA GLU A 180 5.87 15.09 -19.74
C GLU A 180 6.87 14.42 -20.69
N GLY A 181 7.09 13.12 -20.51
CA GLY A 181 7.90 12.32 -21.42
C GLY A 181 8.28 10.95 -20.86
N ARG A 182 8.92 10.13 -21.69
CA ARG A 182 9.28 8.75 -21.32
C ARG A 182 10.33 8.70 -20.21
N ILE A 183 10.18 7.71 -19.34
CA ILE A 183 11.09 7.39 -18.23
C ILE A 183 12.24 6.52 -18.73
N ALA A 184 13.47 6.90 -18.40
CA ALA A 184 14.66 6.10 -18.69
C ALA A 184 14.67 4.77 -17.90
N PRO A 185 15.22 3.68 -18.45
CA PRO A 185 15.50 2.48 -17.67
C PRO A 185 16.44 2.83 -16.49
N TRP A 186 16.13 2.35 -15.29
CA TRP A 186 16.93 2.55 -14.09
C TRP A 186 16.55 1.55 -12.99
N PHE A 187 17.37 1.42 -11.94
CA PHE A 187 17.12 0.50 -10.82
C PHE A 187 16.76 -0.93 -11.26
N GLU A 188 17.46 -1.47 -12.26
CA GLU A 188 17.18 -2.79 -12.87
C GLU A 188 15.74 -2.95 -13.42
N GLN A 189 15.06 -1.84 -13.69
CA GLN A 189 13.75 -1.81 -14.31
C GLN A 189 13.84 -1.24 -15.72
N ARG A 190 12.96 -1.74 -16.59
CA ARG A 190 12.90 -1.33 -18.00
C ARG A 190 12.53 0.13 -18.23
N GLY A 191 11.86 0.80 -17.28
CA GLY A 191 11.33 2.15 -17.50
C GLY A 191 10.33 2.19 -18.66
N GLY A 192 10.32 3.28 -19.41
CA GLY A 192 9.52 3.46 -20.63
C GLY A 192 8.06 3.84 -20.41
N GLY A 193 7.60 4.00 -19.17
CA GLY A 193 6.34 4.70 -18.89
C GLY A 193 6.47 6.20 -19.14
N GLU A 194 5.37 6.92 -19.19
CA GLU A 194 5.38 8.39 -19.17
C GLU A 194 5.51 8.88 -17.72
N GLN A 195 6.31 9.92 -17.50
CA GLN A 195 6.33 10.68 -16.25
C GLN A 195 5.82 12.09 -16.46
N VAL A 196 5.17 12.61 -15.43
CA VAL A 196 4.79 14.00 -15.29
C VAL A 196 5.70 14.63 -14.23
N LYS A 197 6.40 15.71 -14.55
CA LYS A 197 7.22 16.48 -13.61
C LYS A 197 6.66 17.89 -13.46
N LEU A 198 6.41 18.27 -12.22
CA LEU A 198 5.99 19.62 -11.85
C LEU A 198 7.17 20.59 -12.01
N ASP A 199 6.89 21.80 -12.49
CA ASP A 199 7.89 22.85 -12.68
C ASP A 199 7.32 24.22 -12.25
N PRO A 200 7.98 24.93 -11.31
CA PRO A 200 7.58 26.29 -10.93
C PRO A 200 7.54 27.30 -12.09
N ALA A 201 8.24 27.02 -13.20
CA ALA A 201 8.15 27.86 -14.40
C ALA A 201 6.76 27.82 -15.07
N PHE A 202 5.95 26.78 -14.78
CA PHE A 202 4.59 26.63 -15.32
C PHE A 202 3.51 26.92 -14.27
N VAL A 203 3.76 26.56 -13.02
CA VAL A 203 2.85 26.78 -11.89
C VAL A 203 3.65 27.39 -10.76
N ASP A 204 3.59 28.71 -10.63
CA ASP A 204 4.31 29.42 -9.56
C ASP A 204 3.60 29.15 -8.21
N PRO A 205 4.27 28.49 -7.24
CA PRO A 205 3.69 28.26 -5.92
C PRO A 205 3.73 29.52 -5.04
N GLY A 206 4.38 30.59 -5.48
CA GLY A 206 4.61 31.80 -4.70
C GLY A 206 5.88 31.73 -3.85
N GLU A 207 6.26 32.89 -3.32
CA GLU A 207 7.51 33.06 -2.55
C GLU A 207 7.57 32.14 -1.33
N GLY A 208 8.72 31.49 -1.14
CA GLY A 208 8.98 30.58 -0.02
C GLY A 208 8.23 29.25 -0.07
N GLN A 209 7.38 29.04 -1.08
CA GLN A 209 6.62 27.79 -1.24
C GLN A 209 7.32 26.85 -2.22
N ARG A 210 7.14 25.55 -1.98
CA ARG A 210 7.64 24.49 -2.86
C ARG A 210 6.48 23.87 -3.61
N LEU A 211 6.54 23.90 -4.94
CA LEU A 211 5.60 23.16 -5.78
C LEU A 211 5.81 21.65 -5.58
N ASN A 212 4.76 20.96 -5.16
CA ASN A 212 4.68 19.51 -4.98
C ASN A 212 3.21 19.06 -5.08
N VAL A 213 2.95 17.75 -5.01
CA VAL A 213 1.59 17.20 -5.12
C VAL A 213 0.68 17.73 -4.00
N LYS A 214 1.18 17.81 -2.77
CA LYS A 214 0.40 18.38 -1.66
C LYS A 214 -0.03 19.83 -1.94
N TRP A 215 0.85 20.65 -2.49
CA TRP A 215 0.52 22.02 -2.89
C TRP A 215 -0.61 22.02 -3.94
N LEU A 216 -0.55 21.14 -4.94
CA LEU A 216 -1.61 21.05 -5.95
C LEU A 216 -2.96 20.63 -5.37
N LEU A 217 -2.98 19.71 -4.38
CA LEU A 217 -4.19 19.31 -3.66
C LEU A 217 -4.77 20.49 -2.86
N ASP A 218 -3.93 21.15 -2.06
CA ASP A 218 -4.35 22.27 -1.20
C ASP A 218 -4.89 23.46 -2.01
N HIS A 219 -4.48 23.60 -3.28
CA HIS A 219 -4.88 24.70 -4.17
C HIS A 219 -5.86 24.28 -5.27
N GLY A 220 -6.42 23.07 -5.21
CA GLY A 220 -7.50 22.61 -6.10
C GLY A 220 -7.07 22.36 -7.55
N TYR A 221 -5.79 22.08 -7.79
CA TYR A 221 -5.32 21.56 -9.09
C TYR A 221 -5.55 20.06 -9.24
N LEU A 222 -5.47 19.34 -8.12
CA LEU A 222 -5.75 17.92 -8.03
C LEU A 222 -6.79 17.67 -6.93
N LYS A 223 -7.51 16.57 -7.04
CA LYS A 223 -8.22 15.94 -5.90
C LYS A 223 -7.78 14.48 -5.76
N ALA A 224 -7.80 13.95 -4.54
CA ALA A 224 -7.52 12.54 -4.32
C ALA A 224 -8.62 11.66 -4.94
N GLU A 225 -8.22 10.67 -5.73
CA GLU A 225 -9.10 9.65 -6.31
C GLU A 225 -9.25 8.51 -5.31
N ASN A 226 -10.37 8.48 -4.59
CA ASN A 226 -10.66 7.39 -3.66
C ASN A 226 -11.37 6.19 -4.33
N ASN A 227 -11.59 6.25 -5.66
CA ASN A 227 -12.32 5.24 -6.40
C ASN A 227 -11.38 4.28 -7.17
N PRO A 228 -11.19 3.03 -6.70
CA PRO A 228 -10.37 2.05 -7.41
C PRO A 228 -10.88 1.69 -8.82
N ALA A 229 -12.13 2.00 -9.17
CA ALA A 229 -12.67 1.80 -10.51
C ALA A 229 -12.23 2.86 -11.54
N ALA A 230 -11.90 4.08 -11.11
CA ALA A 230 -11.33 5.11 -12.01
C ALA A 230 -9.90 4.72 -12.44
N ALA A 231 -9.10 4.23 -11.50
CA ALA A 231 -7.78 3.64 -11.77
C ALA A 231 -7.84 2.47 -12.79
N ARG A 232 -8.96 1.74 -12.86
CA ARG A 232 -9.21 0.70 -13.88
C ARG A 232 -9.57 1.28 -15.26
N SER A 233 -10.24 2.42 -15.35
CA SER A 233 -10.56 3.06 -16.65
C SER A 233 -9.31 3.62 -17.34
N ALA A 234 -8.35 4.15 -16.57
CA ALA A 234 -7.05 4.55 -17.09
C ALA A 234 -6.25 3.35 -17.70
N LEU A 235 -6.39 2.15 -17.12
CA LEU A 235 -5.81 0.92 -17.67
C LEU A 235 -6.53 0.40 -18.93
N ALA A 236 -7.83 0.63 -19.05
CA ALA A 236 -8.63 0.17 -20.20
C ALA A 236 -8.48 1.07 -21.44
N GLY A 237 -8.22 2.38 -21.26
CA GLY A 237 -8.09 3.35 -22.35
C GLY A 237 -6.85 3.20 -23.22
N VAL A 238 -5.80 2.50 -22.76
CA VAL A 238 -4.54 2.29 -23.52
C VAL A 238 -4.62 1.10 -24.48
N ALA A 239 -5.61 0.23 -24.36
CA ALA A 239 -5.76 -0.95 -25.22
C ALA A 239 -6.57 -0.70 -26.51
N GLY A 240 -7.03 0.53 -26.75
CA GLY A 240 -7.98 0.84 -27.83
C GLY A 240 -7.61 2.03 -28.74
N GLY A 241 -6.35 2.50 -28.71
CA GLY A 241 -5.86 3.61 -29.54
C GLY A 241 -4.81 3.17 -30.54
#